data_AF-A0A260ZGR6-F1
#
_entry.id   AF-A0A260ZGR6-F1
#
_cell.length_a   1.000
_cell.length_b   1.000
_cell.length_c   1.000
_cell.angle_alpha   90.00
_cell.angle_beta   90.00
_cell.angle_gamma   90.00
#
_symmetry.space_group_name_H-M   'P 1'
#
loop_
_entity.id
_entity.type
_entity.pdbx_description
1 polymer ?
#
loop_
_entity_poly.entity_id
_entity_poly.type
_entity_poly.pdbx_seq_one_letter_code
_entity_poly.pdbx_strand_id
1 'polypeptide(L)'
;MRSNATALKVLLACTLFATALLLPVLIEAAVFKIDKMHMVPLIDGSEELAASDLAGTTMSKCMFDADAMFTLYTFVIGFAAPAFLIIIFYAQVIFALQKSSRNIRGARGISKPDGTSN
;
A
#
# COMPACT_ATOMS: atom_id res chain seq x y z
N MET A 1 -26.36 12.79 8.62
CA MET A 1 -24.91 13.10 8.62
C MET A 1 -24.16 11.89 9.15
N ARG A 2 -23.51 11.11 8.28
CA ARG A 2 -22.66 9.98 8.67
C ARG A 2 -21.47 10.58 9.45
N SER A 3 -21.36 10.25 10.74
CA SER A 3 -20.62 11.03 11.72
C SER A 3 -19.17 11.33 11.30
N ASN A 4 -18.82 12.62 11.24
CA ASN A 4 -17.43 13.08 11.04
C ASN A 4 -16.47 12.40 12.01
N ALA A 5 -16.93 12.03 13.22
CA ALA A 5 -16.12 11.31 14.20
C ALA A 5 -15.71 9.90 13.73
N THR A 6 -16.57 9.20 12.97
CA THR A 6 -16.22 7.89 12.41
C THR A 6 -15.19 8.03 11.30
N ALA A 7 -15.33 9.03 10.43
CA ALA A 7 -14.34 9.31 9.40
C ALA A 7 -12.98 9.70 10.01
N LEU A 8 -12.99 10.53 11.05
CA LEU A 8 -11.78 10.94 11.77
C LEU A 8 -11.07 9.75 12.41
N LYS A 9 -11.81 8.84 13.06
CA LYS A 9 -11.23 7.61 13.63
C LYS A 9 -10.58 6.74 12.55
N VAL A 10 -11.24 6.57 11.41
CA VAL A 10 -10.71 5.77 10.29
C VAL A 10 -9.44 6.41 9.72
N LEU A 11 -9.45 7.74 9.51
CA LEU A 11 -8.27 8.46 9.04
C LEU A 11 -7.11 8.31 10.03
N LEU A 12 -7.35 8.50 11.33
CA LEU A 12 -6.32 8.37 12.36
C LEU A 12 -5.75 6.95 12.41
N ALA A 13 -6.60 5.92 12.35
CA ALA A 13 -6.16 4.52 12.29
C ALA A 13 -5.33 4.24 11.03
N CYS A 14 -5.77 4.71 9.85
CA CYS A 14 -5.01 4.57 8.61
C CYS A 14 -3.66 5.30 8.68
N THR A 15 -3.62 6.46 9.32
CA THR A 15 -2.38 7.24 9.45
C THR A 15 -1.39 6.51 10.36
N LEU A 16 -1.86 6.05 11.53
CA LEU A 16 -1.04 5.27 12.47
C LEU A 16 -0.55 3.97 11.84
N PHE A 17 -1.42 3.27 11.13
CA PHE A 17 -1.07 2.07 10.41
C PHE A 17 0.01 2.37 9.36
N ALA A 18 -0.20 3.35 8.49
CA ALA A 18 0.80 3.78 7.51
C ALA A 18 2.14 4.15 8.15
N THR A 19 2.15 4.86 9.27
CA THR A 19 3.39 5.20 9.97
C THR A 19 4.11 3.97 10.54
N ALA A 20 3.38 3.04 11.16
CA ALA A 20 3.96 1.79 11.65
C ALA A 20 4.53 0.94 10.50
N LEU A 21 3.84 0.95 9.35
CA LEU A 21 4.29 0.26 8.16
C LEU A 21 5.54 0.85 7.53
N LEU A 22 5.71 2.17 7.62
CA LEU A 22 6.87 2.89 7.11
C LEU A 22 8.07 2.84 8.07
N LEU A 23 7.86 2.53 9.34
CA LEU A 23 8.92 2.43 10.35
C LEU A 23 10.09 1.50 9.94
N PRO A 24 9.88 0.26 9.47
CA PRO A 24 10.99 -0.60 9.02
C PRO A 24 11.74 0.00 7.83
N VAL A 25 11.06 0.73 6.93
CA VAL A 25 11.69 1.45 5.82
C VAL A 25 12.69 2.49 6.35
N LEU A 26 12.29 3.21 7.41
CA LEU A 26 13.11 4.25 8.03
C LEU A 26 14.33 3.67 8.77
N ILE A 27 14.24 2.44 9.29
CA ILE A 27 15.33 1.77 9.99
C ILE A 27 16.38 1.21 9.00
N GLU A 28 15.92 0.67 7.87
CA GLU A 28 16.78 0.09 6.81
C GLU A 28 17.41 1.15 5.88
N ALA A 29 16.92 2.39 5.91
CA ALA A 29 17.50 3.49 5.14
C ALA A 29 18.80 3.98 5.79
N ALA A 30 19.95 3.57 5.26
CA ALA A 30 21.25 4.01 5.72
C ALA A 30 21.87 5.08 4.80
N VAL A 31 22.54 6.06 5.41
CA VAL A 31 23.25 7.11 4.67
C VAL A 31 24.72 6.70 4.57
N PHE A 32 25.18 6.44 3.35
CA PHE A 32 26.57 6.08 3.09
C PHE A 32 27.31 7.23 2.40
N LYS A 33 28.58 7.41 2.77
CA LYS A 33 29.50 8.25 2.00
C LYS A 33 30.08 7.43 0.84
N ILE A 34 30.08 8.01 -0.35
CA ILE A 34 30.53 7.37 -1.59
C ILE A 34 31.61 8.25 -2.22
N ASP A 35 32.68 7.64 -2.72
CA ASP A 35 33.70 8.33 -3.52
C ASP A 35 33.17 8.50 -4.95
N LYS A 36 33.18 9.73 -5.45
CA LYS A 36 32.69 10.09 -6.79
C LYS A 36 33.47 9.38 -7.90
N MET A 37 34.74 9.04 -7.66
CA MET A 37 35.61 8.48 -8.70
C MET A 37 35.42 6.96 -8.87
N HIS A 38 35.23 6.23 -7.77
CA HIS A 38 35.11 4.75 -7.81
C HIS A 38 33.67 4.24 -7.60
N MET A 39 32.72 5.10 -7.17
CA MET A 39 31.35 4.73 -6.83
C MET A 39 31.22 3.59 -5.80
N VAL A 40 32.22 3.40 -4.94
CA VAL A 40 32.20 2.40 -3.86
C VAL A 40 31.76 3.08 -2.56
N PRO A 41 30.93 2.42 -1.71
CA PRO A 41 30.63 2.93 -0.38
C PRO A 41 31.88 2.92 0.49
N LEU A 42 32.18 4.05 1.13
CA LEU A 42 33.29 4.18 2.06
C LEU A 42 32.78 4.04 3.49
N ILE A 43 33.48 3.20 4.24
CA ILE A 43 33.20 2.92 5.65
C ILE A 43 33.66 4.10 6.49
N ASP A 44 32.83 4.54 7.44
CA ASP A 44 33.20 5.62 8.35
C ASP A 44 34.47 5.24 9.15
N GLY A 45 35.48 6.09 9.05
CA GLY A 45 36.77 5.92 9.73
C GLY A 45 37.84 5.15 8.94
N SER A 46 37.61 4.78 7.68
CA SER A 46 38.65 4.15 6.85
C SER A 46 39.69 5.17 6.33
N GLU A 47 40.92 4.71 6.07
CA GLU A 47 41.97 5.53 5.45
C GLU A 47 41.57 6.01 4.05
N GLU A 48 40.76 5.21 3.34
CA GLU A 48 40.20 5.56 2.03
C GLU A 48 39.23 6.74 2.13
N LEU A 49 38.42 6.80 3.21
CA LEU A 49 37.51 7.92 3.44
C LEU A 49 38.26 9.20 3.74
N ALA A 50 39.33 9.13 4.53
CA ALA A 50 40.20 10.27 4.82
C ALA A 50 40.89 10.79 3.55
N ALA A 51 41.34 9.89 2.67
CA ALA A 51 41.94 10.25 1.39
C ALA A 51 40.93 10.91 0.43
N SER A 52 39.72 10.36 0.30
CA SER A 52 38.67 10.95 -0.55
C SER A 52 38.09 12.25 0.01
N ASP A 53 37.97 12.39 1.34
CA ASP A 53 37.53 13.65 1.98
C ASP A 53 38.59 14.74 1.76
N LEU A 54 39.89 14.42 1.87
CA LEU A 54 40.99 15.35 1.60
C LEU A 54 41.03 15.77 0.11
N ALA A 55 40.69 14.87 -0.80
CA ALA A 55 40.57 15.15 -2.23
C ALA A 55 39.26 15.87 -2.61
N GLY A 56 38.31 16.04 -1.68
CA GLY A 56 37.00 16.65 -1.93
C GLY A 56 36.08 15.81 -2.84
N THR A 57 36.38 14.52 -3.02
CA THR A 57 35.65 13.66 -3.96
C THR A 57 34.49 12.90 -3.30
N THR A 58 34.18 13.13 -2.04
CA THR A 58 33.09 12.45 -1.34
C THR A 58 31.70 13.03 -1.66
N MET A 59 30.69 12.15 -1.63
CA MET A 59 29.27 12.47 -1.75
C MET A 59 28.48 11.61 -0.77
N SER A 60 27.52 12.20 -0.05
CA SER A 60 26.58 11.45 0.78
C SER A 60 25.42 10.96 -0.07
N LYS A 61 25.12 9.66 -0.05
CA LYS A 61 23.90 9.11 -0.66
C LYS A 61 23.12 8.29 0.37
N CYS A 62 21.80 8.40 0.32
CA CYS A 62 20.92 7.47 1.00
C CYS A 62 20.87 6.20 0.16
N MET A 63 21.32 5.08 0.73
CA MET A 63 21.21 3.77 0.11
C MET A 63 20.26 2.93 0.94
N PHE A 64 19.34 2.29 0.25
CA PHE A 64 18.35 1.42 0.85
C PHE A 64 18.73 0.00 0.49
N ASP A 65 19.24 -0.76 1.47
CA ASP A 65 19.56 -2.17 1.26
C ASP A 65 18.26 -2.96 1.40
N ALA A 66 17.56 -3.13 0.28
CA ALA A 66 16.27 -3.80 0.27
C ALA A 66 16.44 -5.30 0.51
N ASP A 67 16.41 -5.72 1.77
CA ASP A 67 16.37 -7.15 2.09
C ASP A 67 15.12 -7.81 1.48
N ALA A 68 15.21 -9.11 1.19
CA ALA A 68 14.11 -9.88 0.63
C ALA A 68 12.86 -9.83 1.54
N MET A 69 13.06 -9.78 2.86
CA MET A 69 11.98 -9.65 3.84
C MET A 69 11.27 -8.31 3.75
N PHE A 70 12.02 -7.22 3.54
CA PHE A 70 11.46 -5.89 3.35
C PHE A 70 10.64 -5.80 2.06
N THR A 71 11.16 -6.37 0.98
CA THR A 71 10.48 -6.41 -0.33
C THR A 71 9.16 -7.19 -0.23
N LEU A 72 9.18 -8.36 0.41
CA LEU A 72 7.98 -9.17 0.64
C LEU A 72 6.94 -8.41 1.48
N TYR A 73 7.39 -7.80 2.58
CA TYR A 73 6.53 -7.04 3.49
C TYR A 73 5.81 -5.89 2.79
N THR A 74 6.56 -5.05 2.08
CA THR A 74 6.01 -3.90 1.34
C THR A 74 5.07 -4.34 0.21
N PHE A 75 5.38 -5.43 -0.48
CA PHE A 75 4.49 -6.02 -1.49
C PHE A 75 3.16 -6.51 -0.88
N VAL A 76 3.22 -7.27 0.21
CA VAL A 76 2.02 -7.83 0.84
C VAL A 76 1.09 -6.73 1.31
N ILE A 77 1.64 -5.69 1.93
CA ILE A 77 0.85 -4.65 2.57
C ILE A 77 0.46 -3.53 1.59
N GLY A 78 1.34 -3.15 0.68
CA GLY A 78 1.09 -2.11 -0.32
C GLY A 78 0.24 -2.58 -1.49
N PHE A 79 0.26 -3.89 -1.81
CA PHE A 79 -0.42 -4.42 -2.99
C PHE A 79 -1.35 -5.59 -2.67
N ALA A 80 -0.86 -6.68 -2.08
CA ALA A 80 -1.63 -7.92 -2.00
C ALA A 80 -2.88 -7.80 -1.09
N ALA A 81 -2.72 -7.26 0.12
CA ALA A 81 -3.82 -7.09 1.06
C ALA A 81 -4.87 -6.07 0.56
N PRO A 82 -4.50 -4.88 0.05
CA PRO A 82 -5.45 -3.98 -0.60
C PRO A 82 -6.18 -4.63 -1.77
N ALA A 83 -5.47 -5.32 -2.67
CA ALA A 83 -6.07 -6.00 -3.82
C ALA A 83 -7.09 -7.06 -3.39
N PHE A 84 -6.77 -7.85 -2.36
CA PHE A 84 -7.67 -8.87 -1.83
C PHE A 84 -8.95 -8.27 -1.24
N LEU A 85 -8.83 -7.20 -0.45
CA LEU A 85 -9.99 -6.48 0.11
C LEU A 85 -10.89 -5.90 -0.99
N ILE A 86 -10.27 -5.33 -2.03
CA ILE A 86 -10.97 -4.80 -3.20
C ILE A 86 -11.74 -5.93 -3.90
N ILE A 87 -11.10 -7.07 -4.18
CA ILE A 87 -11.73 -8.21 -4.83
C ILE A 87 -12.95 -8.70 -4.04
N ILE A 88 -12.82 -8.87 -2.73
CA ILE A 88 -13.94 -9.29 -1.86
C ILE A 88 -15.09 -8.27 -1.92
N PHE A 89 -14.77 -6.97 -1.81
CA PHE A 89 -15.78 -5.93 -1.87
C PHE A 89 -16.55 -5.96 -3.20
N TYR A 90 -15.84 -6.03 -4.32
CA TYR A 90 -16.46 -6.13 -5.63
C TYR A 90 -17.29 -7.40 -5.79
N ALA A 91 -16.81 -8.55 -5.32
CA ALA A 91 -17.57 -9.79 -5.33
C ALA A 91 -18.89 -9.64 -4.56
N GLN A 92 -18.86 -9.09 -3.34
CA GLN A 92 -20.06 -8.84 -2.54
C GLN A 92 -21.05 -7.90 -3.23
N VAL A 93 -20.56 -6.81 -3.84
CA VAL A 93 -21.39 -5.87 -4.60
C VAL A 93 -22.05 -6.57 -5.79
N ILE A 94 -21.30 -7.35 -6.55
CA ILE A 94 -21.82 -8.10 -7.70
C ILE A 94 -22.89 -9.09 -7.25
N PHE A 95 -22.65 -9.88 -6.20
CA PHE A 95 -23.63 -10.83 -5.67
C PHE A 95 -24.91 -10.14 -5.20
N ALA A 96 -24.79 -9.01 -4.48
CA ALA A 96 -25.94 -8.25 -4.02
C ALA A 96 -26.76 -7.67 -5.18
N LEU A 97 -26.09 -7.14 -6.21
CA LEU A 97 -26.74 -6.63 -7.42
C LEU A 97 -27.45 -7.74 -8.20
N GLN A 98 -26.81 -8.89 -8.39
CA GLN A 98 -27.43 -10.04 -9.06
C GLN A 98 -28.66 -10.56 -8.30
N LYS A 99 -28.59 -10.62 -6.97
CA LYS A 99 -29.74 -10.99 -6.13
C LYS A 99 -30.88 -9.99 -6.26
N SER A 100 -30.60 -8.70 -6.19
CA SER A 100 -31.60 -7.62 -6.35
C SER A 100 -32.26 -7.66 -7.74
N SER A 101 -31.45 -7.82 -8.80
CA SER A 101 -31.92 -7.95 -10.19
C SER A 101 -32.85 -9.15 -10.39
N ARG A 102 -32.47 -10.33 -9.88
CA ARG A 102 -33.32 -11.54 -9.91
C ARG A 102 -34.63 -11.34 -9.16
N ASN A 103 -34.61 -10.69 -8.00
CA ASN A 103 -35.82 -10.45 -7.20
C ASN A 103 -36.80 -9.50 -7.91
N ILE A 104 -36.29 -8.45 -8.58
CA ILE A 104 -37.10 -7.51 -9.37
C ILE A 104 -37.71 -8.19 -10.61
N ARG A 105 -36.94 -9.05 -11.30
CA ARG A 105 -37.45 -9.84 -12.43
C ARG A 105 -38.50 -10.87 -12.00
N GLY A 106 -38.31 -11.51 -10.85
CA GLY A 106 -39.28 -12.45 -10.26
C GLY A 106 -40.59 -11.75 -9.84
N ALA A 107 -40.52 -10.57 -9.23
CA ALA A 107 -41.69 -9.80 -8.84
C ALA A 107 -42.54 -9.34 -10.04
N ARG A 108 -41.91 -8.95 -11.16
CA ARG A 108 -42.62 -8.59 -12.40
C ARG A 108 -43.28 -9.78 -13.11
N GLY A 109 -42.87 -11.02 -12.83
CA GLY A 109 -43.49 -12.23 -13.38
C GLY A 109 -44.78 -12.62 -12.65
N ILE A 110 -44.97 -12.17 -11.41
CA ILE A 110 -46.14 -12.51 -10.57
C ILE A 110 -47.26 -11.46 -10.72
N SER A 111 -46.92 -10.23 -11.14
CA SER A 111 -47.89 -9.13 -11.34
C SER A 111 -48.45 -9.07 -12.76
N LYS A 112 -48.66 -10.20 -13.44
CA LYS A 112 -49.53 -10.23 -14.62
C LYS A 112 -50.95 -10.52 -14.12
N PRO A 113 -51.89 -9.56 -14.18
CA PRO A 113 -53.28 -9.88 -13.86
C PRO A 113 -53.79 -10.86 -14.92
N ASP A 114 -54.33 -11.99 -14.47
CA ASP A 114 -55.16 -12.86 -15.30
C ASP A 114 -56.41 -12.06 -15.71
N GLY A 115 -56.29 -11.40 -16.86
CA GLY A 115 -57.42 -10.84 -17.60
C GLY A 115 -58.24 -11.98 -18.16
N THR A 116 -59.15 -12.49 -17.34
CA THR A 116 -60.18 -13.46 -17.70
C THR A 116 -60.97 -12.93 -18.88
N SER A 117 -60.96 -13.69 -19.97
CA SER A 117 -61.89 -13.58 -21.09
C SER A 117 -63.32 -13.85 -20.61
N ASN A 118 -64.23 -12.91 -20.86
CA ASN A 118 -65.58 -13.08 -21.44
C ASN A 118 -66.47 -11.87 -21.12
#